data_AF-A0A290QBZ7-F1
#
_entry.id   AF-A0A290QBZ7-F1
#
_cell.length_a   1.000
_cell.length_b   1.000
_cell.length_c   1.000
_cell.angle_alpha   90.00
_cell.angle_beta   90.00
_cell.angle_gamma   90.00
#
_symmetry.space_group_name_H-M   'P 1'
#
loop_
_entity.id
_entity.type
_entity.pdbx_description
1 polymer ?
#
loop_
_entity_poly.entity_id
_entity_poly.type
_entity_poly.pdbx_seq_one_letter_code
_entity_poly.pdbx_strand_id
1 'polypeptide(L)'
;MSPRLFLLTTVFLATDIAAFTATLRVPQDYPLIQRAALAAAPGDTLIIAEGTYVENVVVTKPLIIQGAGPGKTIFIGKDRANAVLALNGKGGAISAANLTVRHEPAVQLPVDPNTTEPPIEDMAEALSIFSGDLTLKNIAVESSSGVGVNVADGKAIVENVTVNYAQSGGLYLYKTLPGTTVTGFVIRENKGTYDISVQQSVAEFKKLQLTQKESAVIQVSGTDSSATFHDLSADLKTKIDWTDGASADGPAKKTESTEAPASTEGEENNVDHAEVMDAYSQQRQAMRDEHQLATEPVRRQLARDLQASIKDKKTAGDYAATLGVYFKALLETYQPAETADFGVDQAITGELRAFYERFGAQATTDAIPTWPKHADFNEGMIQASYDWSITRAMKAGIEKARGEAWVKANSTKLDEYFSAWKNEKSKDPAVLAAAFLKGINFTAELLNAGEFSPENLIGSLRERTLKELNAFIAQAGYPAVAQLLRQIAADQANGLFTAPELQAALTPEQKRELFKAMRGGSK
;
A
#
# COMPACT_ATOMS: atom_id res chain seq x y z
N MET A 1 -31.00 62.00 -26.05
CA MET A 1 -30.45 60.64 -26.26
C MET A 1 -30.85 59.83 -25.05
N SER A 2 -31.77 58.87 -25.21
CA SER A 2 -32.31 58.05 -24.13
C SER A 2 -32.03 56.58 -24.48
N PRO A 3 -31.42 55.77 -23.60
CA PRO A 3 -31.12 54.39 -23.93
C PRO A 3 -32.37 53.51 -23.74
N ARG A 4 -32.64 52.66 -24.73
CA ARG A 4 -33.68 51.61 -24.67
C ARG A 4 -33.10 50.41 -23.92
N LEU A 5 -33.72 50.05 -22.79
CA LEU A 5 -33.42 48.86 -22.01
C LEU A 5 -34.13 47.66 -22.66
N PHE A 6 -33.37 46.71 -23.23
CA PHE A 6 -33.88 45.41 -23.65
C PHE A 6 -33.77 44.45 -22.45
N LEU A 7 -34.90 43.98 -21.95
CA LEU A 7 -34.99 42.95 -20.91
C LEU A 7 -34.86 41.58 -21.59
N LEU A 8 -33.69 40.93 -21.49
CA LEU A 8 -33.54 39.52 -21.88
C LEU A 8 -34.11 38.65 -20.75
N THR A 9 -35.22 37.96 -21.01
CA THR A 9 -35.78 36.98 -20.07
C THR A 9 -35.16 35.63 -20.35
N THR A 10 -34.18 35.23 -19.55
CA THR A 10 -33.58 33.88 -19.62
C THR A 10 -34.52 32.88 -18.95
N VAL A 11 -35.14 32.00 -19.72
CA VAL A 11 -35.92 30.87 -19.19
C VAL A 11 -34.93 29.78 -18.76
N PHE A 12 -34.75 29.60 -17.45
CA PHE A 12 -33.99 28.48 -16.89
C PHE A 12 -34.93 27.26 -16.86
N LEU A 13 -34.81 26.37 -17.85
CA LEU A 13 -35.42 25.04 -17.78
C LEU A 13 -34.60 24.20 -16.80
N ALA A 14 -34.97 24.23 -15.52
CA ALA A 14 -34.54 23.24 -14.56
C ALA A 14 -35.25 21.92 -14.89
N THR A 15 -34.59 21.06 -15.67
CA THR A 15 -34.99 19.66 -15.75
C THR A 15 -34.62 18.99 -14.42
N ASP A 16 -35.63 18.73 -13.60
CA ASP A 16 -35.55 17.78 -12.49
C ASP A 16 -35.20 16.40 -13.07
N ILE A 17 -33.91 16.08 -13.10
CA ILE A 17 -33.47 14.71 -13.30
C ILE A 17 -33.67 14.02 -11.95
N ALA A 18 -34.74 13.25 -11.82
CA ALA A 18 -34.86 12.30 -10.72
C ALA A 18 -33.61 11.41 -10.72
N ALA A 19 -32.76 11.57 -9.72
CA ALA A 19 -31.58 10.73 -9.53
C ALA A 19 -32.06 9.30 -9.24
N PHE A 20 -32.09 8.45 -10.27
CA PHE A 20 -32.28 7.02 -10.08
C PHE A 20 -31.02 6.47 -9.42
N THR A 21 -31.16 5.94 -8.21
CA THR A 21 -30.10 5.17 -7.56
C THR A 21 -29.95 3.85 -8.28
N ALA A 22 -28.81 3.63 -8.93
CA ALA A 22 -28.53 2.38 -9.60
C ALA A 22 -28.12 1.29 -8.60
N THR A 23 -28.40 0.05 -8.95
CA THR A 23 -27.89 -1.12 -8.23
C THR A 23 -26.77 -1.75 -9.04
N LEU A 24 -25.56 -1.83 -8.47
CA LEU A 24 -24.41 -2.52 -9.04
C LEU A 24 -24.17 -3.79 -8.23
N ARG A 25 -24.07 -4.94 -8.91
CA ARG A 25 -23.93 -6.24 -8.24
C ARG A 25 -22.51 -6.78 -8.35
N VAL A 26 -21.99 -7.30 -7.24
CA VAL A 26 -20.69 -7.95 -7.15
C VAL A 26 -20.90 -9.42 -6.75
N PRO A 27 -20.37 -10.40 -7.50
CA PRO A 27 -19.48 -10.25 -8.66
C PRO A 27 -20.18 -10.13 -10.03
N GLN A 28 -21.52 -10.10 -10.08
CA GLN A 28 -22.29 -10.34 -11.31
C GLN A 28 -22.07 -9.28 -12.40
N ASP A 29 -22.07 -8.00 -12.02
CA ASP A 29 -21.84 -6.88 -12.95
C ASP A 29 -20.36 -6.46 -12.94
N TYR A 30 -19.73 -6.50 -11.76
CA TYR A 30 -18.33 -6.18 -11.54
C TYR A 30 -17.65 -7.28 -10.73
N PRO A 31 -16.51 -7.84 -11.17
CA PRO A 31 -15.84 -8.94 -10.46
C PRO A 31 -15.17 -8.51 -9.15
N LEU A 32 -14.94 -7.20 -8.97
CA LEU A 32 -14.24 -6.60 -7.83
C LEU A 32 -15.11 -5.51 -7.21
N ILE A 33 -15.07 -5.42 -5.88
CA ILE A 33 -15.83 -4.41 -5.13
C ILE A 33 -15.31 -3.02 -5.47
N GLN A 34 -13.99 -2.84 -5.54
CA GLN A 34 -13.40 -1.54 -5.84
C GLN A 34 -13.85 -1.01 -7.21
N ARG A 35 -14.00 -1.88 -8.21
CA ARG A 35 -14.51 -1.48 -9.53
C ARG A 35 -15.96 -1.04 -9.48
N ALA A 36 -16.80 -1.74 -8.73
CA ALA A 36 -18.19 -1.36 -8.55
C ALA A 36 -18.28 0.02 -7.87
N ALA A 37 -17.48 0.27 -6.83
CA ALA A 37 -17.42 1.55 -6.14
C ALA A 37 -16.95 2.70 -7.05
N LEU A 38 -15.95 2.46 -7.91
CA LEU A 38 -15.47 3.45 -8.88
C LEU A 38 -16.52 3.77 -9.96
N ALA A 39 -17.26 2.76 -10.43
CA ALA A 39 -18.30 2.89 -11.46
C ALA A 39 -19.65 3.41 -10.95
N ALA A 40 -19.88 3.38 -9.63
CA ALA A 40 -21.08 3.88 -8.97
C ALA A 40 -21.12 5.42 -8.97
N ALA A 41 -22.32 5.96 -9.12
CA ALA A 41 -22.63 7.36 -8.85
C ALA A 41 -22.95 7.57 -7.36
N PRO A 42 -22.78 8.79 -6.81
CA PRO A 42 -23.25 9.10 -5.47
C PRO A 42 -24.73 8.72 -5.27
N GLY A 43 -25.03 8.01 -4.19
CA GLY A 43 -26.35 7.49 -3.85
C GLY A 43 -26.65 6.07 -4.38
N ASP A 44 -25.81 5.51 -5.25
CA ASP A 44 -25.99 4.15 -5.76
C ASP A 44 -25.81 3.09 -4.66
N THR A 45 -26.39 1.91 -4.92
CA THR A 45 -26.28 0.74 -4.05
C THR A 45 -25.36 -0.32 -4.65
N LEU A 46 -24.39 -0.76 -3.87
CA LEU A 46 -23.57 -1.94 -4.14
C LEU A 46 -24.17 -3.15 -3.42
N ILE A 47 -24.73 -4.09 -4.19
CA ILE A 47 -25.20 -5.38 -3.67
C ILE A 47 -24.08 -6.39 -3.85
N ILE A 48 -23.52 -6.85 -2.72
CA ILE A 48 -22.38 -7.75 -2.71
C ILE A 48 -22.88 -9.12 -2.27
N ALA A 49 -22.84 -10.08 -3.20
CA ALA A 49 -23.28 -11.43 -2.97
C ALA A 49 -22.44 -12.13 -1.90
N GLU A 50 -22.93 -13.26 -1.39
CA GLU A 50 -22.13 -14.13 -0.55
C GLU A 50 -20.85 -14.56 -1.28
N GLY A 51 -19.74 -14.58 -0.54
CA GLY A 51 -18.41 -14.81 -1.09
C GLY A 51 -17.32 -14.16 -0.27
N THR A 52 -16.08 -14.54 -0.60
CA THR A 52 -14.87 -13.96 -0.03
C THR A 52 -14.21 -13.10 -1.08
N TYR A 53 -13.98 -11.82 -0.74
CA TYR A 53 -13.41 -10.82 -1.61
C TYR A 53 -12.10 -10.33 -1.00
N VAL A 54 -11.00 -10.54 -1.72
CA VAL A 54 -9.65 -10.23 -1.23
C VAL A 54 -9.25 -8.85 -1.74
N GLU A 55 -9.75 -7.81 -1.08
CA GLU A 55 -9.58 -6.41 -1.46
C GLU A 55 -9.44 -5.54 -0.20
N ASN A 56 -8.58 -4.53 -0.27
CA ASN A 56 -8.70 -3.35 0.59
C ASN A 56 -9.55 -2.36 -0.20
N VAL A 57 -10.77 -2.10 0.25
CA VAL A 57 -11.76 -1.31 -0.49
C VAL A 57 -11.77 0.10 0.05
N VAL A 58 -11.71 1.08 -0.84
CA VAL A 58 -11.88 2.48 -0.48
C VAL A 58 -13.00 3.12 -1.29
N VAL A 59 -13.92 3.75 -0.56
CA VAL A 59 -15.09 4.42 -1.12
C VAL A 59 -15.03 5.89 -0.74
N THR A 60 -14.90 6.76 -1.73
CA THR A 60 -14.73 8.21 -1.55
C THR A 60 -15.95 9.04 -1.91
N LYS A 61 -17.11 8.38 -2.03
CA LYS A 61 -18.37 9.02 -2.41
C LYS A 61 -19.54 8.39 -1.65
N PRO A 62 -20.65 9.12 -1.45
CA PRO A 62 -21.83 8.58 -0.75
C PRO A 62 -22.38 7.35 -1.46
N LEU A 63 -22.31 6.16 -0.84
CA LEU A 63 -22.83 4.90 -1.37
C LEU A 63 -23.57 4.09 -0.30
N ILE A 64 -24.43 3.17 -0.75
CA ILE A 64 -25.04 2.14 0.10
C ILE A 64 -24.35 0.81 -0.19
N ILE A 65 -23.64 0.26 0.78
CA ILE A 65 -22.89 -1.00 0.64
C ILE A 65 -23.63 -2.11 1.40
N GLN A 66 -24.09 -3.12 0.69
CA GLN A 66 -24.98 -4.14 1.24
C GLN A 66 -24.46 -5.55 0.93
N GLY A 67 -23.93 -6.23 1.95
CA GLY A 67 -23.57 -7.65 1.89
C GLY A 67 -24.75 -8.58 2.15
N ALA A 68 -24.51 -9.89 2.05
CA ALA A 68 -25.50 -10.94 2.27
C ALA A 68 -25.65 -11.36 3.74
N GLY A 69 -24.78 -10.88 4.64
CA GLY A 69 -24.75 -11.22 6.07
C GLY A 69 -23.32 -11.35 6.62
N PRO A 70 -23.10 -11.11 7.92
CA PRO A 70 -21.88 -11.51 8.60
C PRO A 70 -21.61 -13.01 8.41
N GLY A 71 -20.37 -13.35 8.08
CA GLY A 71 -19.94 -14.71 7.76
C GLY A 71 -20.35 -15.21 6.37
N LYS A 72 -21.12 -14.42 5.60
CA LYS A 72 -21.49 -14.74 4.21
C LYS A 72 -20.76 -13.89 3.20
N THR A 73 -20.72 -12.58 3.41
CA THR A 73 -19.94 -11.64 2.60
C THR A 73 -18.72 -11.23 3.42
N ILE A 74 -17.53 -11.64 2.98
CA ILE A 74 -16.29 -11.48 3.75
C ILE A 74 -15.28 -10.69 2.93
N PHE A 75 -14.83 -9.55 3.44
CA PHE A 75 -13.75 -8.77 2.85
C PHE A 75 -12.44 -9.09 3.57
N ILE A 76 -11.39 -9.38 2.80
CA ILE A 76 -10.07 -9.71 3.32
C ILE A 76 -9.06 -8.67 2.82
N GLY A 77 -8.56 -7.83 3.73
CA GLY A 77 -7.49 -6.87 3.44
C GLY A 77 -6.12 -7.53 3.57
N LYS A 78 -5.47 -7.81 2.43
CA LYS A 78 -4.10 -8.32 2.37
C LYS A 78 -3.06 -7.28 2.78
N ASP A 79 -3.33 -6.03 2.42
CA ASP A 79 -2.47 -4.92 2.76
C ASP A 79 -2.83 -4.44 4.16
N ARG A 80 -2.03 -4.85 5.13
CA ARG A 80 -2.26 -4.57 6.54
C ARG A 80 -1.81 -3.16 6.97
N ALA A 81 -1.15 -2.43 6.06
CA ALA A 81 -0.88 -1.00 6.24
C ALA A 81 -2.08 -0.12 5.84
N ASN A 82 -3.14 -0.73 5.30
CA ASN A 82 -4.36 -0.04 4.87
C ASN A 82 -5.61 -0.67 5.48
N ALA A 83 -6.68 0.13 5.58
CA ALA A 83 -7.94 -0.38 6.09
C ALA A 83 -8.54 -1.45 5.16
N VAL A 84 -9.29 -2.41 5.72
CA VAL A 84 -10.00 -3.40 4.89
C VAL A 84 -11.14 -2.71 4.13
N LEU A 85 -11.89 -1.86 4.84
CA LEU A 85 -12.92 -1.00 4.25
C LEU A 85 -12.74 0.43 4.76
N ALA A 86 -12.34 1.34 3.87
CA ALA A 86 -12.27 2.76 4.12
C ALA A 86 -13.48 3.47 3.49
N LEU A 87 -14.24 4.21 4.30
CA LEU A 87 -15.43 4.94 3.88
C LEU A 87 -15.22 6.43 4.10
N ASN A 88 -15.24 7.20 3.01
CA ASN A 88 -15.25 8.64 3.03
C ASN A 88 -16.54 9.15 2.37
N GLY A 89 -17.46 9.64 3.21
CA GLY A 89 -18.80 10.09 2.82
C GLY A 89 -18.86 11.58 2.50
N LYS A 90 -17.75 12.26 2.21
CA LYS A 90 -17.80 13.69 1.93
C LYS A 90 -18.82 13.99 0.81
N GLY A 91 -19.78 14.86 1.11
CA GLY A 91 -20.87 15.22 0.19
C GLY A 91 -22.19 14.44 0.36
N GLY A 92 -22.31 13.51 1.31
CA GLY A 92 -23.58 12.85 1.60
C GLY A 92 -23.50 11.65 2.56
N ALA A 93 -24.64 11.02 2.86
CA ALA A 93 -24.65 9.87 3.74
C ALA A 93 -24.07 8.62 3.06
N ILE A 94 -23.21 7.88 3.79
CA ILE A 94 -22.65 6.60 3.34
C ILE A 94 -22.99 5.50 4.34
N SER A 95 -23.23 4.28 3.85
CA SER A 95 -23.60 3.15 4.72
C SER A 95 -22.96 1.84 4.31
N ALA A 96 -22.70 1.00 5.30
CA ALA A 96 -22.27 -0.37 5.11
C ALA A 96 -23.05 -1.31 6.04
N ALA A 97 -23.58 -2.40 5.47
CA ALA A 97 -24.39 -3.34 6.23
C ALA A 97 -24.20 -4.82 5.83
N ASN A 98 -24.41 -5.71 6.80
CA ASN A 98 -24.49 -7.15 6.63
C ASN A 98 -23.23 -7.78 5.99
N LEU A 99 -22.05 -7.50 6.55
CA LEU A 99 -20.79 -8.04 6.05
C LEU A 99 -19.79 -8.33 7.16
N THR A 100 -18.75 -9.07 6.81
CA THR A 100 -17.57 -9.31 7.63
C THR A 100 -16.36 -8.63 7.01
N VAL A 101 -15.48 -8.06 7.83
CA VAL A 101 -14.13 -7.63 7.41
C VAL A 101 -13.07 -8.30 8.26
N ARG A 102 -11.89 -8.53 7.67
CA ARG A 102 -10.66 -8.84 8.41
C ARG A 102 -9.40 -8.55 7.61
N HIS A 103 -8.32 -8.25 8.31
CA HIS A 103 -6.98 -8.33 7.75
C HIS A 103 -6.52 -9.79 7.58
N GLU A 104 -5.64 -10.05 6.61
CA GLU A 104 -4.90 -11.31 6.60
C GLU A 104 -3.95 -11.42 7.82
N PRO A 105 -3.66 -12.65 8.29
CA PRO A 105 -2.60 -12.88 9.26
C PRO A 105 -1.27 -12.29 8.78
N ALA A 106 -0.42 -11.88 9.73
CA ALA A 106 0.86 -11.26 9.38
C ALA A 106 1.71 -12.30 8.64
N VAL A 107 2.20 -11.94 7.46
CA VAL A 107 3.22 -12.73 6.79
C VAL A 107 4.56 -12.33 7.39
N GLN A 108 5.32 -13.29 7.93
CA GLN A 108 6.71 -13.03 8.32
C GLN A 108 7.50 -12.68 7.06
N LEU A 109 7.79 -11.39 6.88
CA LEU A 109 8.72 -10.95 5.85
C LEU A 109 10.16 -11.16 6.34
N PRO A 110 11.11 -11.48 5.45
CA PRO A 110 12.53 -11.48 5.80
C PRO A 110 12.89 -10.11 6.38
N VAL A 111 13.37 -10.09 7.62
CA VAL A 111 13.86 -8.87 8.27
C VAL A 111 15.19 -8.52 7.61
N ASP A 112 15.31 -7.29 7.09
CA ASP A 112 16.59 -6.76 6.63
C ASP A 112 17.51 -6.59 7.86
N PRO A 113 18.67 -7.29 7.90
CA PRO A 113 19.58 -7.22 9.04
C PRO A 113 20.29 -5.86 9.19
N ASN A 114 20.21 -4.96 8.20
CA ASN A 114 20.87 -3.65 8.21
C ASN A 114 19.94 -2.48 8.56
N THR A 115 18.63 -2.71 8.73
CA THR A 115 17.70 -1.67 9.18
C THR A 115 17.49 -1.76 10.69
N THR A 116 17.80 -0.68 11.43
CA THR A 116 17.48 -0.56 12.87
C THR A 116 16.04 -0.14 13.14
N GLU A 117 15.25 0.13 12.11
CA GLU A 117 13.83 0.39 12.27
C GLU A 117 13.06 -0.91 12.02
N PRO A 118 12.45 -1.54 13.06
CA PRO A 118 11.42 -2.52 12.79
C PRO A 118 10.35 -1.81 11.94
N PRO A 119 9.81 -2.45 10.89
CA PRO A 119 8.80 -1.79 10.08
C PRO A 119 7.69 -1.31 11.00
N ILE A 120 7.28 -0.04 10.86
CA ILE A 120 6.04 0.48 11.45
C ILE A 120 5.00 -0.59 11.22
N GLU A 121 4.59 -1.27 12.30
CA GLU A 121 3.87 -2.51 12.17
C GLU A 121 2.62 -2.24 11.34
N ASP A 122 2.31 -3.20 10.49
CA ASP A 122 1.05 -3.44 9.81
C ASP A 122 -0.20 -3.12 10.68
N MET A 123 -0.46 -1.86 11.00
CA MET A 123 -1.43 -1.41 12.01
C MET A 123 -2.40 -0.41 11.37
N ALA A 124 -3.31 -0.93 10.55
CA ALA A 124 -4.42 -0.16 10.03
C ALA A 124 -5.74 -0.65 10.62
N GLU A 125 -6.79 0.17 10.52
CA GLU A 125 -8.10 -0.20 11.06
C GLU A 125 -8.81 -1.22 10.17
N ALA A 126 -9.62 -2.10 10.73
CA ALA A 126 -10.38 -3.01 9.88
C ALA A 126 -11.48 -2.24 9.11
N LEU A 127 -12.22 -1.39 9.81
CA LEU A 127 -13.06 -0.36 9.19
C LEU A 127 -12.58 1.02 9.60
N SER A 128 -12.33 1.87 8.61
CA SER A 128 -11.93 3.26 8.83
C SER A 128 -12.92 4.18 8.14
N ILE A 129 -13.45 5.12 8.88
CA ILE A 129 -14.54 5.99 8.45
C ILE A 129 -14.14 7.43 8.69
N PHE A 130 -14.25 8.26 7.66
CA PHE A 130 -13.88 9.66 7.71
C PHE A 130 -14.95 10.49 7.03
N SER A 131 -15.30 11.64 7.60
CA SER A 131 -16.10 12.67 6.91
C SER A 131 -17.52 12.24 6.48
N GLY A 132 -18.52 12.93 7.00
CA GLY A 132 -19.92 12.78 6.58
C GLY A 132 -20.74 11.86 7.48
N ASP A 133 -22.04 11.80 7.20
CA ASP A 133 -22.98 11.02 8.00
C ASP A 133 -22.87 9.54 7.67
N LEU A 134 -22.68 8.71 8.69
CA LEU A 134 -22.44 7.29 8.52
C LEU A 134 -23.41 6.38 9.23
N THR A 135 -23.68 5.26 8.58
CA THR A 135 -24.42 4.14 9.17
C THR A 135 -23.68 2.83 8.97
N LEU A 136 -23.32 2.18 10.06
CA LEU A 136 -22.87 0.80 10.09
C LEU A 136 -23.94 -0.08 10.72
N LYS A 137 -24.27 -1.19 10.06
CA LYS A 137 -25.29 -2.11 10.57
C LYS A 137 -24.92 -3.56 10.39
N ASN A 138 -24.95 -4.33 11.47
CA ASN A 138 -24.75 -5.78 11.42
C ASN A 138 -23.40 -6.14 10.75
N ILE A 139 -22.31 -5.68 11.36
CA ILE A 139 -20.93 -5.85 10.87
C ILE A 139 -20.16 -6.75 11.82
N ALA A 140 -19.38 -7.69 11.28
CA ALA A 140 -18.38 -8.44 12.05
C ALA A 140 -16.97 -8.05 11.63
N VAL A 141 -16.15 -7.61 12.58
CA VAL A 141 -14.70 -7.50 12.42
C VAL A 141 -14.09 -8.78 12.98
N GLU A 142 -13.61 -9.65 12.10
CA GLU A 142 -13.00 -10.93 12.50
C GLU A 142 -11.60 -10.73 13.08
N SER A 143 -10.79 -9.87 12.47
CA SER A 143 -9.49 -9.45 13.01
C SER A 143 -9.07 -8.11 12.43
N SER A 144 -8.62 -7.20 13.31
CA SER A 144 -7.97 -5.95 12.95
C SER A 144 -6.51 -5.97 13.36
N SER A 145 -5.63 -5.49 12.48
CA SER A 145 -4.22 -5.30 12.78
C SER A 145 -3.93 -3.99 13.54
N GLY A 146 -4.91 -3.08 13.62
CA GLY A 146 -4.93 -1.88 14.44
C GLY A 146 -6.22 -1.78 15.25
N VAL A 147 -6.99 -0.70 15.04
CA VAL A 147 -8.32 -0.50 15.67
C VAL A 147 -9.39 -1.30 14.92
N GLY A 148 -10.35 -1.89 15.61
CA GLY A 148 -11.46 -2.60 14.99
C GLY A 148 -12.30 -1.70 14.08
N VAL A 149 -12.83 -0.62 14.65
CA VAL A 149 -13.63 0.39 13.95
C VAL A 149 -13.14 1.78 14.35
N ASN A 150 -12.73 2.58 13.37
CA ASN A 150 -12.45 4.00 13.54
C ASN A 150 -13.55 4.84 12.86
N VAL A 151 -14.05 5.85 13.55
CA VAL A 151 -15.01 6.83 13.04
C VAL A 151 -14.52 8.23 13.34
N ALA A 152 -14.26 8.99 12.29
CA ALA A 152 -13.77 10.36 12.36
C ALA A 152 -14.67 11.33 11.60
N ASP A 153 -14.80 12.54 12.15
CA ASP A 153 -15.33 13.73 11.46
C ASP A 153 -16.75 13.56 10.88
N GLY A 154 -17.77 13.43 11.71
CA GLY A 154 -19.15 13.32 11.24
C GLY A 154 -20.08 12.70 12.26
N LYS A 155 -21.36 12.57 11.89
CA LYS A 155 -22.33 11.83 12.72
C LYS A 155 -22.31 10.36 12.36
N ALA A 156 -22.30 9.47 13.34
CA ALA A 156 -22.34 8.03 13.08
C ALA A 156 -23.46 7.28 13.80
N ILE A 157 -24.06 6.32 13.11
CA ILE A 157 -25.01 5.35 13.65
C ILE A 157 -24.36 3.98 13.53
N VAL A 158 -23.95 3.39 14.66
CA VAL A 158 -23.28 2.09 14.72
C VAL A 158 -24.22 1.10 15.41
N GLU A 159 -24.75 0.14 14.65
CA GLU A 159 -25.73 -0.84 15.12
C GLU A 159 -25.24 -2.27 14.95
N ASN A 160 -25.24 -3.04 16.04
CA ASN A 160 -24.94 -4.48 16.05
C ASN A 160 -23.59 -4.80 15.40
N VAL A 161 -22.53 -4.16 15.88
CA VAL A 161 -21.17 -4.38 15.39
C VAL A 161 -20.39 -5.22 16.40
N THR A 162 -19.73 -6.27 15.92
CA THR A 162 -18.90 -7.13 16.76
C THR A 162 -17.45 -7.08 16.30
N VAL A 163 -16.53 -6.78 17.21
CA VAL A 163 -15.08 -6.89 17.02
C VAL A 163 -14.57 -8.13 17.75
N ASN A 164 -14.16 -9.15 16.99
CA ASN A 164 -13.65 -10.40 17.56
C ASN A 164 -12.24 -10.22 18.10
N TYR A 165 -11.39 -9.56 17.34
CA TYR A 165 -10.00 -9.31 17.69
C TYR A 165 -9.56 -7.95 17.15
N ALA A 166 -8.95 -7.14 18.01
CA ALA A 166 -8.22 -5.93 17.61
C ALA A 166 -6.86 -5.85 18.30
N GLN A 167 -5.87 -5.35 17.57
CA GLN A 167 -4.52 -5.18 18.09
C GLN A 167 -4.41 -3.95 19.00
N SER A 168 -5.05 -2.83 18.62
CA SER A 168 -4.82 -1.52 19.26
C SER A 168 -6.03 -0.94 19.98
N GLY A 169 -7.25 -1.25 19.55
CA GLY A 169 -8.48 -0.72 20.14
C GLY A 169 -9.72 -1.29 19.48
N GLY A 170 -10.86 -1.31 20.18
CA GLY A 170 -12.11 -1.82 19.60
C GLY A 170 -12.82 -0.82 18.72
N LEU A 171 -13.23 0.29 19.33
CA LEU A 171 -13.88 1.42 18.70
C LEU A 171 -13.13 2.71 19.05
N TYR A 172 -12.80 3.49 18.03
CA TYR A 172 -12.25 4.83 18.19
C TYR A 172 -13.20 5.85 17.53
N LEU A 173 -13.64 6.83 18.32
CA LEU A 173 -14.44 7.96 17.85
C LEU A 173 -13.62 9.23 17.98
N TYR A 174 -13.44 9.95 16.88
CA TYR A 174 -12.68 11.20 16.84
C TYR A 174 -13.49 12.30 16.17
N LYS A 175 -13.65 13.46 16.82
CA LYS A 175 -14.39 14.61 16.24
C LYS A 175 -15.80 14.26 15.73
N THR A 176 -16.47 13.30 16.37
CA THR A 176 -17.82 12.90 15.97
C THR A 176 -18.86 13.91 16.45
N LEU A 177 -19.89 14.13 15.62
CA LEU A 177 -20.91 15.16 15.85
C LEU A 177 -22.03 14.65 16.77
N PRO A 178 -22.74 15.57 17.47
CA PRO A 178 -23.92 15.24 18.24
C PRO A 178 -24.95 14.42 17.46
N GLY A 179 -25.57 13.45 18.16
CA GLY A 179 -26.46 12.46 17.55
C GLY A 179 -25.75 11.20 17.06
N THR A 180 -24.44 11.07 17.31
CA THR A 180 -23.73 9.80 17.14
C THR A 180 -24.22 8.78 18.16
N THR A 181 -24.58 7.59 17.68
CA THR A 181 -25.13 6.51 18.52
C THR A 181 -24.42 5.19 18.25
N VAL A 182 -24.15 4.44 19.31
CA VAL A 182 -23.51 3.13 19.28
C VAL A 182 -24.38 2.15 20.06
N THR A 183 -25.05 1.25 19.36
CA THR A 183 -25.99 0.29 19.97
C THR A 183 -25.61 -1.15 19.62
N GLY A 184 -25.49 -1.99 20.64
CA GLY A 184 -25.19 -3.42 20.44
C GLY A 184 -23.75 -3.66 19.98
N PHE A 185 -22.80 -2.86 20.47
CA PHE A 185 -21.38 -3.03 20.16
C PHE A 185 -20.76 -4.08 21.08
N VAL A 186 -20.06 -5.04 20.49
CA VAL A 186 -19.43 -6.17 21.19
C VAL A 186 -17.94 -6.18 20.86
N ILE A 187 -17.09 -6.30 21.87
CA ILE A 187 -15.68 -6.64 21.67
C ILE A 187 -15.31 -7.88 22.49
N ARG A 188 -14.71 -8.86 21.82
CA ARG A 188 -14.37 -10.17 22.41
C ARG A 188 -12.94 -10.23 22.89
N GLU A 189 -12.00 -9.79 22.06
CA GLU A 189 -10.59 -9.70 22.40
C GLU A 189 -9.98 -8.41 21.84
N ASN A 190 -9.11 -7.80 22.64
CA ASN A 190 -8.40 -6.59 22.27
C ASN A 190 -7.08 -6.49 23.04
N LYS A 191 -5.95 -6.39 22.32
CA LYS A 191 -4.61 -6.23 22.92
C LYS A 191 -4.26 -4.79 23.29
N GLY A 192 -5.05 -3.83 22.83
CA GLY A 192 -4.87 -2.42 23.10
C GLY A 192 -5.12 -2.01 24.54
N THR A 193 -4.86 -0.73 24.84
CA THR A 193 -5.03 -0.14 26.17
C THR A 193 -6.49 0.23 26.49
N TYR A 194 -7.37 0.31 25.48
CA TYR A 194 -8.78 0.64 25.61
C TYR A 194 -9.64 -0.20 24.67
N ASP A 195 -10.88 -0.50 25.04
CA ASP A 195 -11.88 -1.09 24.12
C ASP A 195 -12.65 -0.02 23.36
N ILE A 196 -12.98 1.09 24.02
CA ILE A 196 -13.61 2.25 23.40
C ILE A 196 -12.80 3.49 23.76
N SER A 197 -12.47 4.31 22.76
CA SER A 197 -11.93 5.64 22.96
C SER A 197 -12.81 6.68 22.27
N VAL A 198 -13.14 7.74 22.99
CA VAL A 198 -14.00 8.85 22.57
C VAL A 198 -13.23 10.14 22.75
N GLN A 199 -12.77 10.72 21.64
CA GLN A 199 -11.92 11.90 21.65
C GLN A 199 -12.53 13.03 20.83
N GLN A 200 -12.60 14.23 21.42
CA GLN A 200 -13.29 15.40 20.87
C GLN A 200 -14.68 15.06 20.29
N SER A 201 -15.44 14.18 20.95
CA SER A 201 -16.58 13.47 20.36
C SER A 201 -17.80 13.44 21.25
N VAL A 202 -18.99 13.53 20.66
CA VAL A 202 -20.28 13.41 21.37
C VAL A 202 -20.99 12.13 20.95
N ALA A 203 -21.16 11.16 21.87
CA ALA A 203 -21.76 9.87 21.55
C ALA A 203 -22.65 9.27 22.64
N GLU A 204 -23.72 8.59 22.23
CA GLU A 204 -24.60 7.81 23.10
C GLU A 204 -24.38 6.30 22.89
N PHE A 205 -24.19 5.55 23.97
CA PHE A 205 -23.86 4.13 23.96
C PHE A 205 -24.94 3.28 24.64
N LYS A 206 -25.36 2.21 23.97
CA LYS A 206 -26.39 1.28 24.45
C LYS A 206 -25.96 -0.16 24.22
N LYS A 207 -26.27 -1.05 25.18
CA LYS A 207 -26.07 -2.51 25.05
C LYS A 207 -24.63 -2.90 24.67
N LEU A 208 -23.65 -2.35 25.40
CA LEU A 208 -22.24 -2.68 25.20
C LEU A 208 -21.88 -4.02 25.83
N GLN A 209 -21.04 -4.80 25.16
CA GLN A 209 -20.39 -5.98 25.73
C GLN A 209 -18.89 -5.85 25.49
N LEU A 210 -18.16 -5.45 26.53
CA LEU A 210 -16.73 -5.13 26.45
C LEU A 210 -15.88 -6.15 27.21
N THR A 211 -14.58 -6.15 26.93
CA THR A 211 -13.64 -6.99 27.65
C THR A 211 -13.45 -6.47 29.08
N GLN A 212 -13.33 -7.39 30.04
CA GLN A 212 -13.10 -7.05 31.44
C GLN A 212 -11.59 -6.93 31.68
N LYS A 213 -11.04 -5.73 31.44
CA LYS A 213 -9.61 -5.42 31.69
C LYS A 213 -9.39 -4.89 33.10
N GLU A 214 -8.17 -4.98 33.61
CA GLU A 214 -7.77 -4.31 34.88
C GLU A 214 -7.60 -2.80 34.68
N SER A 215 -7.13 -2.37 33.51
CA SER A 215 -7.03 -0.97 33.10
C SER A 215 -8.38 -0.39 32.68
N ALA A 216 -8.41 0.93 32.42
CA ALA A 216 -9.57 1.59 31.82
C ALA A 216 -9.99 0.86 30.53
N VAL A 217 -11.28 0.55 30.45
CA VAL A 217 -11.88 -0.13 29.29
C VAL A 217 -12.43 0.93 28.32
N ILE A 218 -12.91 2.05 28.86
CA ILE A 218 -13.46 3.17 28.10
C ILE A 218 -12.64 4.41 28.44
N GLN A 219 -12.12 5.08 27.43
CA GLN A 219 -11.39 6.35 27.57
C GLN A 219 -12.19 7.47 26.91
N VAL A 220 -12.38 8.58 27.61
CA VAL A 220 -13.05 9.77 27.10
C VAL A 220 -12.16 10.98 27.34
N SER A 221 -11.77 11.69 26.29
CA SER A 221 -10.81 12.79 26.37
C SER A 221 -11.16 13.99 25.49
N GLY A 222 -10.79 15.18 25.95
CA GLY A 222 -10.95 16.43 25.23
C GLY A 222 -12.16 17.24 25.67
N THR A 223 -12.02 18.57 25.61
CA THR A 223 -13.01 19.51 26.13
C THR A 223 -14.36 19.41 25.46
N ASP A 224 -14.40 19.00 24.18
CA ASP A 224 -15.64 18.83 23.42
C ASP A 224 -16.24 17.42 23.54
N SER A 225 -15.62 16.53 24.33
CA SER A 225 -16.10 15.16 24.49
C SER A 225 -17.21 15.00 25.50
N SER A 226 -18.26 14.29 25.10
CA SER A 226 -19.25 13.73 26.00
C SER A 226 -19.75 12.37 25.57
N ALA A 227 -19.93 11.49 26.56
CA ALA A 227 -20.38 10.13 26.34
C ALA A 227 -21.46 9.74 27.34
N THR A 228 -22.62 9.33 26.84
CA THR A 228 -23.71 8.81 27.70
C THR A 228 -23.80 7.30 27.55
N PHE A 229 -23.80 6.58 28.67
CA PHE A 229 -23.84 5.12 28.68
C PHE A 229 -25.13 4.61 29.32
N HIS A 230 -25.88 3.82 28.56
CA HIS A 230 -27.09 3.15 29.03
C HIS A 230 -26.81 1.66 29.29
N ASP A 231 -27.40 1.14 30.35
CA ASP A 231 -27.35 -0.28 30.72
C ASP A 231 -25.92 -0.84 30.93
N LEU A 232 -24.97 0.03 31.31
CA LEU A 232 -23.60 -0.38 31.61
C LEU A 232 -23.53 -1.05 33.00
N SER A 233 -22.79 -2.17 33.11
CA SER A 233 -22.59 -2.85 34.39
C SER A 233 -21.85 -1.98 35.40
N ALA A 234 -22.05 -2.24 36.70
CA ALA A 234 -21.38 -1.49 37.77
C ALA A 234 -19.85 -1.54 37.63
N ASP A 235 -19.29 -2.71 37.28
CA ASP A 235 -17.85 -2.89 37.10
C ASP A 235 -17.29 -2.15 35.89
N LEU A 236 -18.08 -1.99 34.81
CA LEU A 236 -17.62 -1.21 33.65
C LEU A 236 -17.72 0.29 33.89
N LYS A 237 -18.67 0.75 34.71
CA LYS A 237 -18.78 2.16 35.10
C LYS A 237 -17.55 2.66 35.86
N THR A 238 -16.90 1.81 36.66
CA THR A 238 -15.66 2.18 37.37
C THR A 238 -14.43 2.16 36.47
N LYS A 239 -14.54 1.64 35.23
CA LYS A 239 -13.46 1.53 34.24
C LYS A 239 -13.60 2.53 33.10
N ILE A 240 -14.32 3.63 33.35
CA ILE A 240 -14.38 4.78 32.44
C ILE A 240 -13.37 5.80 32.95
N ASP A 241 -12.43 6.17 32.09
CA ASP A 241 -11.45 7.21 32.36
C ASP A 241 -11.84 8.50 31.63
N TRP A 242 -11.95 9.59 32.39
CA TRP A 242 -12.34 10.91 31.90
C TRP A 242 -11.16 11.86 32.04
N THR A 243 -10.66 12.37 30.93
CA THR A 243 -9.45 13.19 30.87
C THR A 243 -9.66 14.46 30.03
N ASP A 244 -8.75 15.42 30.15
CA ASP A 244 -8.67 16.62 29.30
C ASP A 244 -9.99 17.42 29.18
N GLY A 245 -10.75 17.51 30.27
CA GLY A 245 -11.99 18.28 30.34
C GLY A 245 -13.25 17.57 29.82
N ALA A 246 -13.14 16.29 29.44
CA ALA A 246 -14.29 15.49 29.04
C ALA A 246 -15.27 15.28 30.22
N SER A 247 -16.57 15.21 29.93
CA SER A 247 -17.59 14.97 30.95
C SER A 247 -18.81 14.24 30.40
N ALA A 248 -19.57 13.58 31.29
CA ALA A 248 -20.84 12.95 30.93
C ALA A 248 -21.95 13.98 30.61
N ASP A 249 -21.81 15.22 31.11
CA ASP A 249 -22.81 16.28 31.02
C ASP A 249 -22.60 17.20 29.80
N GLY A 250 -21.57 16.96 28.98
CA GLY A 250 -21.17 17.81 27.85
C GLY A 250 -19.95 18.68 28.14
N PRO A 251 -19.38 19.36 27.12
CA PRO A 251 -18.53 20.53 27.36
C PRO A 251 -19.29 21.49 28.29
N ALA A 252 -18.66 21.99 29.36
CA ALA A 252 -19.23 23.09 30.11
C ALA A 252 -19.59 24.19 29.10
N LYS A 253 -20.85 24.67 29.10
CA LYS A 253 -21.24 25.81 28.26
C LYS A 253 -20.13 26.86 28.44
N LYS A 254 -19.41 27.18 27.36
CA LYS A 254 -18.51 28.33 27.38
C LYS A 254 -19.37 29.49 27.87
N THR A 255 -19.17 29.92 29.10
CA THR A 255 -19.57 31.26 29.51
C THR A 255 -18.90 32.15 28.50
N GLU A 256 -19.68 32.79 27.63
CA GLU A 256 -19.19 33.87 26.78
C GLU A 256 -18.52 34.86 27.72
N SER A 257 -17.18 34.80 27.81
CA SER A 257 -16.41 35.85 28.44
C SER A 257 -16.56 37.04 27.52
N THR A 258 -17.46 37.97 27.88
CA THR A 258 -17.60 39.29 27.27
C THR A 258 -16.40 40.20 27.54
N GLU A 259 -15.25 39.65 27.92
CA GLU A 259 -14.02 40.41 28.00
C GLU A 259 -13.35 40.37 26.63
N ALA A 260 -13.52 41.47 25.90
CA ALA A 260 -12.65 41.82 24.80
C ALA A 260 -11.19 41.72 25.29
N PRO A 261 -10.29 41.06 24.55
CA PRO A 261 -8.90 41.01 24.94
C PRO A 261 -8.35 42.44 25.02
N ALA A 262 -7.76 42.78 26.16
CA ALA A 262 -7.04 44.03 26.31
C ALA A 262 -5.94 44.07 25.25
N SER A 263 -6.04 45.02 24.33
CA SER A 263 -5.02 45.29 23.34
C SER A 263 -3.76 45.80 24.03
N THR A 264 -2.80 44.91 24.28
CA THR A 264 -1.40 45.32 24.41
C THR A 264 -0.86 45.57 23.02
N GLU A 265 -0.76 46.86 22.66
CA GLU A 265 0.08 47.30 21.54
C GLU A 265 1.52 46.82 21.80
N GLY A 266 2.02 45.94 20.92
CA GLY A 266 3.44 45.61 20.87
C GLY A 266 3.79 44.12 20.86
N GLU A 267 3.18 43.31 20.00
CA GLU A 267 3.79 42.04 19.55
C GLU A 267 3.60 41.92 18.03
N GLU A 268 4.65 42.28 17.29
CA GLU A 268 4.77 42.01 15.86
C GLU A 268 4.87 40.50 15.62
N ASN A 269 3.96 39.99 14.79
CA ASN A 269 4.12 38.83 13.90
C ASN A 269 4.88 37.62 14.46
N ASN A 270 4.25 36.83 15.31
CA ASN A 270 4.64 35.44 15.50
C ASN A 270 3.39 34.55 15.37
N VAL A 271 2.96 34.32 14.13
CA VAL A 271 1.93 33.32 13.85
C VAL A 271 2.52 31.96 14.19
N ASP A 272 1.89 31.22 15.10
CA ASP A 272 2.37 29.90 15.53
C ASP A 272 2.51 29.00 14.30
N HIS A 273 3.70 28.44 14.10
CA HIS A 273 4.02 27.60 12.95
C HIS A 273 3.06 26.41 12.85
N ALA A 274 2.53 25.91 13.98
CA ALA A 274 1.54 24.84 13.99
C ALA A 274 0.18 25.28 13.40
N GLU A 275 -0.28 26.50 13.69
CA GLU A 275 -1.55 27.04 13.17
C GLU A 275 -1.46 27.35 11.67
N VAL A 276 -0.31 27.85 11.19
CA VAL A 276 -0.06 28.05 9.76
C VAL A 276 -0.05 26.72 9.01
N MET A 277 0.57 25.69 9.58
CA MET A 277 0.62 24.36 8.98
C MET A 277 -0.74 23.65 8.99
N ASP A 278 -1.56 23.82 10.03
CA ASP A 278 -2.93 23.31 10.09
C ASP A 278 -3.83 24.01 9.04
N ALA A 279 -3.81 25.34 8.97
CA ALA A 279 -4.55 26.10 7.97
C ALA A 279 -4.14 25.74 6.52
N TYR A 280 -2.84 25.56 6.29
CA TYR A 280 -2.32 25.10 5.00
C TYR A 280 -2.79 23.67 4.67
N SER A 281 -2.80 22.76 5.65
CA SER A 281 -3.28 21.39 5.49
C SER A 281 -4.79 21.32 5.17
N GLN A 282 -5.59 22.15 5.84
CA GLN A 282 -7.04 22.25 5.64
C GLN A 282 -7.38 22.85 4.28
N GLN A 283 -6.67 23.90 3.87
CA GLN A 283 -6.81 24.49 2.53
C GLN A 283 -6.47 23.47 1.44
N ARG A 284 -5.38 22.71 1.63
CA ARG A 284 -4.98 21.63 0.71
C ARG A 284 -6.01 20.50 0.65
N GLN A 285 -6.58 20.11 1.79
CA GLN A 285 -7.65 19.11 1.84
C GLN A 285 -8.91 19.60 1.12
N ALA A 286 -9.32 20.86 1.33
CA ALA A 286 -10.47 21.45 0.66
C ALA A 286 -10.29 21.47 -0.87
N MET A 287 -9.11 21.86 -1.36
CA MET A 287 -8.81 21.82 -2.80
C MET A 287 -8.85 20.40 -3.37
N ARG A 288 -8.29 19.40 -2.66
CA ARG A 288 -8.38 17.99 -3.07
C ARG A 288 -9.83 17.52 -3.17
N ASP A 289 -10.65 17.88 -2.21
CA ASP A 289 -12.04 17.47 -2.16
C ASP A 289 -12.89 18.13 -3.25
N GLU A 290 -12.64 19.41 -3.55
CA GLU A 290 -13.27 20.11 -4.67
C GLU A 290 -12.88 19.47 -6.01
N HIS A 291 -11.60 19.14 -6.19
CA HIS A 291 -11.11 18.44 -7.38
C HIS A 291 -11.73 17.05 -7.53
N GLN A 292 -11.77 16.27 -6.45
CA GLN A 292 -12.40 14.94 -6.46
C GLN A 292 -13.87 15.03 -6.88
N LEU A 293 -14.61 16.01 -6.34
CA LEU A 293 -16.01 16.23 -6.71
C LEU A 293 -16.15 16.64 -8.19
N ALA A 294 -15.27 17.52 -8.69
CA ALA A 294 -15.30 17.98 -10.07
C ALA A 294 -14.97 16.87 -11.08
N THR A 295 -14.04 15.98 -10.75
CA THR A 295 -13.60 14.89 -11.64
C THR A 295 -14.41 13.60 -11.50
N GLU A 296 -15.22 13.45 -10.44
CA GLU A 296 -16.00 12.24 -10.15
C GLU A 296 -16.81 11.72 -11.35
N PRO A 297 -17.58 12.56 -12.11
CA PRO A 297 -18.39 12.05 -13.21
C PRO A 297 -17.56 11.46 -14.34
N VAL A 298 -16.43 12.09 -14.66
CA VAL A 298 -15.51 11.64 -15.71
C VAL A 298 -14.82 10.35 -15.27
N ARG A 299 -14.26 10.32 -14.06
CA ARG A 299 -13.55 9.16 -13.51
C ARG A 299 -14.48 7.95 -13.36
N ARG A 300 -15.75 8.18 -12.99
CA ARG A 300 -16.79 7.14 -12.98
C ARG A 300 -17.05 6.56 -14.37
N GLN A 301 -17.15 7.41 -15.39
CA GLN A 301 -17.36 6.93 -16.76
C GLN A 301 -16.15 6.10 -17.24
N LEU A 302 -14.93 6.55 -16.95
CA LEU A 302 -13.72 5.79 -17.26
C LEU A 302 -13.72 4.40 -16.61
N ALA A 303 -14.20 4.27 -15.36
CA ALA A 303 -14.31 2.98 -14.69
C ALA A 303 -15.33 2.04 -15.37
N ARG A 304 -16.46 2.57 -15.84
CA ARG A 304 -17.47 1.81 -16.60
C ARG A 304 -16.91 1.33 -17.93
N ASP A 305 -16.22 2.22 -18.65
CA ASP A 305 -15.62 1.93 -19.95
C ASP A 305 -14.50 0.88 -19.83
N LEU A 306 -13.70 0.96 -18.76
CA LEU A 306 -12.72 -0.06 -18.42
C LEU A 306 -13.38 -1.43 -18.25
N GLN A 307 -14.42 -1.52 -17.41
CA GLN A 307 -15.10 -2.79 -17.15
C GLN A 307 -15.67 -3.40 -18.43
N ALA A 308 -16.28 -2.58 -19.30
CA ALA A 308 -16.79 -3.02 -20.59
C ALA A 308 -15.67 -3.55 -21.52
N SER A 309 -14.50 -2.92 -21.48
CA SER A 309 -13.35 -3.24 -22.35
C SER A 309 -12.53 -4.43 -21.85
N ILE A 310 -12.46 -4.63 -20.53
CA ILE A 310 -11.52 -5.57 -19.91
C ILE A 310 -12.09 -6.98 -19.71
N LYS A 311 -13.42 -7.12 -19.68
CA LYS A 311 -14.12 -8.38 -19.41
C LYS A 311 -13.71 -9.54 -20.33
N ASP A 312 -13.38 -9.24 -21.58
CA ASP A 312 -13.05 -10.24 -22.61
C ASP A 312 -11.54 -10.46 -22.76
N LYS A 313 -10.70 -9.73 -22.01
CA LYS A 313 -9.25 -9.83 -22.09
C LYS A 313 -8.74 -11.01 -21.28
N LYS A 314 -8.01 -11.91 -21.94
CA LYS A 314 -7.50 -13.16 -21.33
C LYS A 314 -5.99 -13.18 -21.11
N THR A 315 -5.22 -12.53 -21.97
CA THR A 315 -3.76 -12.48 -21.86
C THR A 315 -3.30 -11.32 -21.00
N ALA A 316 -2.11 -11.45 -20.38
CA ALA A 316 -1.50 -10.36 -19.63
C ALA A 316 -1.26 -9.13 -20.51
N GLY A 317 -0.81 -9.31 -21.75
CA GLY A 317 -0.51 -8.22 -22.68
C GLY A 317 -1.75 -7.41 -23.08
N ASP A 318 -2.84 -8.07 -23.48
CA ASP A 318 -4.07 -7.36 -23.88
C ASP A 318 -4.70 -6.62 -22.69
N TYR A 319 -4.60 -7.22 -21.50
CA TYR A 319 -5.10 -6.64 -20.27
C TYR A 319 -4.25 -5.42 -19.86
N ALA A 320 -2.92 -5.54 -19.90
CA ALA A 320 -1.99 -4.45 -19.63
C ALA A 320 -2.19 -3.27 -20.59
N ALA A 321 -2.38 -3.53 -21.89
CA ALA A 321 -2.68 -2.49 -22.87
C ALA A 321 -3.99 -1.75 -22.56
N THR A 322 -5.03 -2.49 -22.13
CA THR A 322 -6.32 -1.90 -21.72
C THR A 322 -6.16 -1.02 -20.47
N LEU A 323 -5.41 -1.50 -19.48
CA LEU A 323 -5.08 -0.70 -18.29
C LEU A 323 -4.25 0.54 -18.65
N GLY A 324 -3.32 0.46 -19.60
CA GLY A 324 -2.51 1.60 -20.02
C GLY A 324 -3.35 2.75 -20.56
N VAL A 325 -4.40 2.45 -21.35
CA VAL A 325 -5.36 3.46 -21.83
C VAL A 325 -6.13 4.09 -20.67
N TYR A 326 -6.62 3.27 -19.75
CA TYR A 326 -7.36 3.74 -18.58
C TYR A 326 -6.50 4.60 -17.65
N PHE A 327 -5.29 4.15 -17.32
CA PHE A 327 -4.34 4.90 -16.49
C PHE A 327 -4.00 6.23 -17.14
N LYS A 328 -3.80 6.27 -18.47
CA LYS A 328 -3.53 7.52 -19.17
C LYS A 328 -4.68 8.51 -18.97
N ALA A 329 -5.91 8.06 -19.19
CA ALA A 329 -7.09 8.90 -19.04
C ALA A 329 -7.30 9.38 -17.59
N LEU A 330 -7.01 8.53 -16.59
CA LEU A 330 -7.03 8.95 -15.18
C LEU A 330 -5.97 10.02 -14.89
N LEU A 331 -4.74 9.82 -15.36
CA LEU A 331 -3.64 10.76 -15.15
C LEU A 331 -3.94 12.13 -15.78
N GLU A 332 -4.67 12.17 -16.90
CA GLU A 332 -5.12 13.41 -17.55
C GLU A 332 -6.19 14.18 -16.75
N THR A 333 -6.81 13.57 -15.73
CA THR A 333 -7.76 14.26 -14.85
C THR A 333 -7.10 15.11 -13.76
N TYR A 334 -5.81 14.89 -13.48
CA TYR A 334 -5.08 15.55 -12.39
C TYR A 334 -4.70 17.00 -12.70
N GLN A 335 -4.66 17.87 -11.66
CA GLN A 335 -4.14 19.24 -11.79
C GLN A 335 -2.85 19.47 -10.97
N PRO A 336 -1.81 20.15 -11.52
CA PRO A 336 -0.48 20.28 -10.89
C PRO A 336 -0.41 21.04 -9.55
N ALA A 337 -1.43 21.82 -9.18
CA ALA A 337 -1.42 22.61 -7.94
C ALA A 337 -1.70 21.78 -6.67
N GLU A 338 -1.94 20.47 -6.82
CA GLU A 338 -2.46 19.55 -5.79
C GLU A 338 -1.37 18.62 -5.19
N THR A 339 -0.11 18.75 -5.65
CA THR A 339 0.82 17.62 -5.89
C THR A 339 1.79 17.24 -4.77
N ALA A 340 1.53 17.54 -3.49
CA ALA A 340 2.46 17.04 -2.43
C ALA A 340 2.03 15.73 -1.77
N ASP A 341 0.97 15.07 -2.24
CA ASP A 341 0.67 13.69 -1.85
C ASP A 341 0.30 12.88 -3.08
N PHE A 342 1.32 12.47 -3.83
CA PHE A 342 1.25 11.38 -4.81
C PHE A 342 1.03 10.00 -4.17
N GLY A 343 0.48 9.98 -2.94
CA GLY A 343 0.06 8.78 -2.21
C GLY A 343 -1.12 8.11 -2.88
N VAL A 344 -0.85 7.55 -4.04
CA VAL A 344 -1.55 6.49 -4.75
C VAL A 344 -3.01 6.75 -5.16
N ASP A 345 -3.22 7.00 -6.46
CA ASP A 345 -4.56 6.95 -7.05
C ASP A 345 -5.17 5.57 -6.78
N GLN A 346 -6.27 5.52 -6.03
CA GLN A 346 -6.90 4.27 -5.63
C GLN A 346 -7.43 3.45 -6.80
N ALA A 347 -7.81 4.10 -7.90
CA ALA A 347 -8.21 3.40 -9.12
C ALA A 347 -7.01 2.72 -9.80
N ILE A 348 -5.86 3.39 -9.83
CA ILE A 348 -4.62 2.80 -10.35
C ILE A 348 -4.13 1.68 -9.43
N THR A 349 -4.14 1.91 -8.12
CA THR A 349 -3.75 0.93 -7.08
C THR A 349 -4.55 -0.35 -7.20
N GLY A 350 -5.88 -0.22 -7.26
CA GLY A 350 -6.80 -1.36 -7.31
C GLY A 350 -6.56 -2.21 -8.56
N GLU A 351 -6.39 -1.57 -9.72
CA GLU A 351 -6.14 -2.27 -10.97
C GLU A 351 -4.74 -2.89 -11.05
N LEU A 352 -3.73 -2.23 -10.49
CA LEU A 352 -2.38 -2.78 -10.40
C LEU A 352 -2.34 -4.04 -9.53
N ARG A 353 -3.03 -4.01 -8.39
CA ARG A 353 -3.20 -5.18 -7.53
C ARG A 353 -3.96 -6.29 -8.24
N ALA A 354 -5.08 -5.98 -8.88
CA ALA A 354 -5.87 -6.95 -9.64
C ALA A 354 -5.05 -7.59 -10.78
N PHE A 355 -4.20 -6.82 -11.45
CA PHE A 355 -3.29 -7.33 -12.49
C PHE A 355 -2.26 -8.30 -11.89
N TYR A 356 -1.62 -7.90 -10.79
CA TYR A 356 -0.63 -8.72 -10.10
C TYR A 356 -1.22 -10.03 -9.59
N GLU A 357 -2.39 -10.00 -8.94
CA GLU A 357 -3.04 -11.20 -8.44
C GLU A 357 -3.46 -12.14 -9.58
N ARG A 358 -3.84 -11.58 -10.73
CA ARG A 358 -4.28 -12.36 -11.88
C ARG A 358 -3.14 -12.97 -12.70
N PHE A 359 -2.06 -12.22 -12.93
CA PHE A 359 -1.00 -12.61 -13.87
C PHE A 359 0.37 -12.85 -13.21
N GLY A 360 0.51 -12.52 -11.94
CA GLY A 360 1.71 -12.75 -11.15
C GLY A 360 2.81 -11.69 -11.36
N ALA A 361 3.87 -11.82 -10.56
CA ALA A 361 4.95 -10.84 -10.49
C ALA A 361 5.67 -10.62 -11.83
N GLN A 362 5.95 -11.68 -12.59
CA GLN A 362 6.67 -11.56 -13.87
C GLN A 362 5.88 -10.72 -14.88
N ALA A 363 4.60 -11.03 -15.08
CA ALA A 363 3.75 -10.27 -16.00
C ALA A 363 3.63 -8.81 -15.56
N THR A 364 3.56 -8.55 -14.25
CA THR A 364 3.52 -7.18 -13.72
C THR A 364 4.82 -6.43 -14.00
N THR A 365 5.97 -7.09 -13.82
CA THR A 365 7.28 -6.56 -14.18
C THR A 365 7.35 -6.17 -15.65
N ASP A 366 6.81 -7.00 -16.54
CA ASP A 366 6.82 -6.76 -17.99
C ASP A 366 5.84 -5.64 -18.39
N ALA A 367 4.73 -5.48 -17.67
CA ALA A 367 3.69 -4.50 -17.96
C ALA A 367 4.03 -3.07 -17.51
N ILE A 368 4.64 -2.90 -16.33
CA ILE A 368 4.93 -1.58 -15.73
C ILE A 368 5.61 -0.61 -16.71
N PRO A 369 6.67 -1.00 -17.46
CA PRO A 369 7.35 -0.10 -18.40
C PRO A 369 6.48 0.37 -19.58
N THR A 370 5.34 -0.29 -19.83
CA THR A 370 4.42 0.03 -20.93
C THR A 370 3.34 1.04 -20.54
N TRP A 371 3.18 1.32 -19.25
CA TRP A 371 2.15 2.20 -18.73
C TRP A 371 2.59 3.67 -18.67
N PRO A 372 1.65 4.62 -18.78
CA PRO A 372 1.98 6.04 -18.78
C PRO A 372 2.55 6.49 -17.43
N LYS A 373 3.59 7.31 -17.47
CA LYS A 373 4.11 7.97 -16.27
C LYS A 373 3.20 9.14 -15.86
N HIS A 374 3.14 9.42 -14.57
CA HIS A 374 2.58 10.69 -14.12
C HIS A 374 3.53 11.85 -14.51
N ALA A 375 2.96 13.02 -14.84
CA ALA A 375 3.70 14.18 -15.35
C ALA A 375 4.83 14.66 -14.42
N ASP A 376 4.63 14.50 -13.11
CA ASP A 376 5.58 14.93 -12.07
C ASP A 376 6.79 14.01 -11.90
N PHE A 377 6.85 12.87 -12.61
CA PHE A 377 7.99 11.95 -12.55
C PHE A 377 8.86 12.08 -13.81
N ASN A 378 10.19 12.13 -13.62
CA ASN A 378 11.17 12.07 -14.71
C ASN A 378 11.07 10.75 -15.49
N GLU A 379 11.56 10.70 -16.74
CA GLU A 379 11.46 9.51 -17.63
C GLU A 379 12.07 8.22 -17.03
N GLY A 380 13.02 8.33 -16.09
CA GLY A 380 13.59 7.19 -15.36
C GLY A 380 12.78 6.74 -14.12
N MET A 381 11.69 7.45 -13.76
CA MET A 381 10.94 7.24 -12.52
C MET A 381 9.52 6.69 -12.73
N ILE A 382 9.17 6.25 -13.93
CA ILE A 382 7.89 5.56 -14.21
C ILE A 382 7.69 4.42 -13.22
N GLN A 383 8.75 3.64 -13.01
CA GLN A 383 8.79 2.53 -12.07
C GLN A 383 8.61 2.98 -10.63
N ALA A 384 9.30 4.05 -10.22
CA ALA A 384 9.15 4.62 -8.89
C ALA A 384 7.69 5.02 -8.62
N SER A 385 6.97 5.62 -9.58
CA SER A 385 5.57 6.02 -9.39
C SER A 385 4.63 4.84 -9.11
N TYR A 386 4.84 3.69 -9.75
CA TYR A 386 4.05 2.48 -9.48
C TYR A 386 4.53 1.72 -8.24
N ASP A 387 5.81 1.82 -7.87
CA ASP A 387 6.35 1.18 -6.66
C ASP A 387 5.76 1.78 -5.37
N TRP A 388 5.35 3.06 -5.38
CA TRP A 388 4.53 3.65 -4.30
C TRP A 388 3.10 3.10 -4.25
N SER A 389 2.65 2.46 -5.34
CA SER A 389 1.27 1.98 -5.51
C SER A 389 1.07 0.50 -5.19
N ILE A 390 2.11 -0.20 -4.75
CA ILE A 390 2.09 -1.63 -4.52
C ILE A 390 2.46 -1.97 -3.09
N THR A 391 1.93 -3.09 -2.60
CA THR A 391 2.27 -3.58 -1.27
C THR A 391 3.74 -3.99 -1.21
N ARG A 392 4.32 -4.03 -0.01
CA ARG A 392 5.68 -4.55 0.19
C ARG A 392 5.85 -5.98 -0.35
N ALA A 393 4.82 -6.82 -0.19
CA ALA A 393 4.82 -8.18 -0.73
C ALA A 393 4.84 -8.21 -2.26
N MET A 394 4.02 -7.36 -2.91
CA MET A 394 4.04 -7.22 -4.37
C MET A 394 5.40 -6.72 -4.86
N LYS A 395 5.97 -5.71 -4.20
CA LYS A 395 7.29 -5.16 -4.49
C LYS A 395 8.37 -6.23 -4.41
N ALA A 396 8.42 -6.99 -3.32
CA ALA A 396 9.37 -8.10 -3.16
C ALA A 396 9.23 -9.15 -4.28
N GLY A 397 7.99 -9.48 -4.68
CA GLY A 397 7.76 -10.39 -5.81
C GLY A 397 8.23 -9.84 -7.15
N ILE A 398 7.97 -8.57 -7.42
CA ILE A 398 8.41 -7.86 -8.65
C ILE A 398 9.94 -7.78 -8.71
N GLU A 399 10.58 -7.38 -7.60
CA GLU A 399 12.04 -7.32 -7.49
C GLU A 399 12.70 -8.69 -7.70
N LYS A 400 12.12 -9.75 -7.12
CA LYS A 400 12.57 -11.12 -7.37
C LYS A 400 12.47 -11.49 -8.85
N ALA A 401 11.33 -11.23 -9.49
CA ALA A 401 11.13 -11.54 -10.91
C ALA A 401 12.11 -10.77 -11.82
N ARG A 402 12.35 -9.49 -11.53
CA ARG A 402 13.37 -8.66 -12.23
C ARG A 402 14.76 -9.28 -12.08
N GLY A 403 15.12 -9.66 -10.87
CA GLY A 403 16.38 -10.30 -10.57
C GLY A 403 16.59 -11.63 -11.30
N GLU A 404 15.57 -12.49 -11.34
CA GLU A 404 15.59 -13.75 -12.11
C GLU A 404 15.76 -13.51 -13.62
N ALA A 405 15.04 -12.53 -14.19
CA ALA A 405 15.16 -12.16 -15.59
C ALA A 405 16.56 -11.61 -15.92
N TRP A 406 17.12 -10.77 -15.04
CA TRP A 406 18.47 -10.24 -15.15
C TRP A 406 19.52 -11.37 -15.09
N VAL A 407 19.40 -12.31 -14.15
CA VAL A 407 20.30 -13.47 -14.05
C VAL A 407 20.24 -14.31 -15.32
N LYS A 408 19.04 -14.55 -15.88
CA LYS A 408 18.88 -15.33 -17.12
C LYS A 408 19.56 -14.64 -18.32
N ALA A 409 19.35 -13.33 -18.48
CA ALA A 409 19.95 -12.56 -19.56
C ALA A 409 21.48 -12.57 -19.49
N ASN A 410 22.04 -12.38 -18.29
CA ASN A 410 23.48 -12.36 -18.08
C ASN A 410 24.12 -13.75 -18.06
N SER A 411 23.39 -14.78 -17.65
CA SER A 411 23.81 -16.19 -17.75
C SER A 411 24.10 -16.60 -19.19
N THR A 412 23.29 -16.13 -20.14
CA THR A 412 23.50 -16.40 -21.57
C THR A 412 24.81 -15.78 -22.07
N LYS A 413 25.08 -14.52 -21.71
CA LYS A 413 26.35 -13.85 -22.04
C LYS A 413 27.54 -14.52 -21.37
N LEU A 414 27.39 -14.94 -20.11
CA LEU A 414 28.42 -15.68 -19.38
C LEU A 414 28.77 -17.00 -20.09
N ASP A 415 27.78 -17.70 -20.64
CA ASP A 415 28.00 -18.92 -21.44
C ASP A 415 28.78 -18.64 -22.72
N GLU A 416 28.63 -17.48 -23.35
CA GLU A 416 29.43 -17.10 -24.52
C GLU A 416 30.91 -16.95 -24.16
N TYR A 417 31.23 -16.28 -23.04
CA TYR A 417 32.61 -16.18 -22.54
C TYR A 417 33.19 -17.56 -22.20
N PHE A 418 32.40 -18.42 -21.54
CA PHE A 418 32.89 -19.75 -21.19
C PHE A 418 32.99 -20.70 -22.39
N SER A 419 32.14 -20.55 -23.40
CA SER A 419 32.26 -21.27 -24.66
C SER A 419 33.50 -20.82 -25.44
N ALA A 420 33.84 -19.53 -25.38
CA ALA A 420 35.03 -19.00 -26.05
C ALA A 420 36.33 -19.62 -25.51
N TRP A 421 36.51 -19.74 -24.19
CA TRP A 421 37.71 -20.42 -23.65
C TRP A 421 37.69 -21.93 -23.92
N LYS A 422 36.51 -22.60 -23.86
CA LYS A 422 36.41 -24.04 -24.15
C LYS A 422 36.86 -24.37 -25.58
N ASN A 423 36.65 -23.42 -26.50
CA ASN A 423 37.07 -23.53 -27.90
C ASN A 423 38.48 -22.99 -28.17
N GLU A 424 39.19 -22.48 -27.15
CA GLU A 424 40.56 -22.03 -27.28
C GLU A 424 41.49 -23.21 -27.57
N LYS A 425 42.22 -23.15 -28.68
CA LYS A 425 43.09 -24.23 -29.15
C LYS A 425 44.56 -24.03 -28.75
N SER A 426 44.89 -22.88 -28.18
CA SER A 426 46.23 -22.60 -27.66
C SER A 426 46.63 -23.61 -26.58
N LYS A 427 47.90 -24.01 -26.60
CA LYS A 427 48.52 -24.80 -25.51
C LYS A 427 49.22 -23.91 -24.48
N ASP A 428 49.26 -22.60 -24.71
CA ASP A 428 49.89 -21.65 -23.80
C ASP A 428 49.00 -21.46 -22.56
N PRO A 429 49.50 -21.81 -21.35
CA PRO A 429 48.77 -21.62 -20.11
C PRO A 429 48.33 -20.18 -19.85
N ALA A 430 49.09 -19.18 -20.32
CA ALA A 430 48.75 -17.77 -20.14
C ALA A 430 47.58 -17.34 -21.04
N VAL A 431 47.53 -17.87 -22.26
CA VAL A 431 46.42 -17.61 -23.21
C VAL A 431 45.13 -18.27 -22.71
N LEU A 432 45.21 -19.52 -22.25
CA LEU A 432 44.07 -20.24 -21.67
C LEU A 432 43.55 -19.56 -20.40
N ALA A 433 44.45 -19.12 -19.51
CA ALA A 433 44.10 -18.36 -18.32
C ALA A 433 43.41 -17.03 -18.66
N ALA A 434 43.97 -16.27 -19.61
CA ALA A 434 43.38 -15.00 -20.04
C ALA A 434 42.00 -15.18 -20.69
N ALA A 435 41.78 -16.27 -21.44
CA ALA A 435 40.48 -16.59 -22.03
C ALA A 435 39.44 -16.92 -20.95
N PHE A 436 39.79 -17.70 -19.92
CA PHE A 436 38.91 -18.00 -18.79
C PHE A 436 38.62 -16.75 -17.93
N LEU A 437 39.64 -15.91 -17.72
CA LEU A 437 39.54 -14.68 -16.94
C LEU A 437 38.49 -13.71 -17.50
N LYS A 438 38.24 -13.69 -18.81
CA LYS A 438 37.18 -12.88 -19.41
C LYS A 438 35.78 -13.18 -18.81
N GLY A 439 35.48 -14.45 -18.53
CA GLY A 439 34.21 -14.84 -17.90
C GLY A 439 34.13 -14.43 -16.43
N ILE A 440 35.25 -14.49 -15.72
CA ILE A 440 35.37 -13.98 -14.33
C ILE A 440 35.16 -12.46 -14.32
N ASN A 441 35.86 -11.72 -15.18
CA ASN A 441 35.77 -10.26 -15.26
C ASN A 441 34.38 -9.81 -15.65
N PHE A 442 33.73 -10.47 -16.61
CA PHE A 442 32.34 -10.19 -16.94
C PHE A 442 31.41 -10.38 -15.73
N THR A 443 31.58 -11.46 -14.97
CA THR A 443 30.78 -11.69 -13.76
C THR A 443 31.04 -10.61 -12.69
N ALA A 444 32.29 -10.16 -12.55
CA ALA A 444 32.69 -9.09 -11.64
C ALA A 444 32.16 -7.71 -12.03
N GLU A 445 32.19 -7.37 -13.32
CA GLU A 445 31.59 -6.13 -13.84
C GLU A 445 30.10 -6.06 -13.51
N LEU A 446 29.39 -7.19 -13.60
CA LEU A 446 27.99 -7.28 -13.19
C LEU A 446 27.79 -7.08 -11.68
N LEU A 447 28.73 -7.48 -10.83
CA LEU A 447 28.67 -7.19 -9.39
C LEU A 447 28.87 -5.71 -9.09
N ASN A 448 29.81 -5.08 -9.79
CA ASN A 448 30.18 -3.69 -9.56
C ASN A 448 29.20 -2.68 -10.18
N ALA A 449 28.36 -3.11 -11.13
CA ALA A 449 27.40 -2.24 -11.83
C ALA A 449 26.23 -1.74 -10.95
N GLY A 450 26.03 -2.27 -9.74
CA GLY A 450 25.20 -1.67 -8.69
C GLY A 450 23.69 -1.54 -8.93
N GLU A 451 23.18 -1.78 -10.13
CA GLU A 451 21.75 -1.68 -10.44
C GLU A 451 21.08 -3.05 -10.31
N PHE A 452 20.23 -3.19 -9.28
CA PHE A 452 19.43 -4.38 -8.95
C PHE A 452 20.22 -5.61 -8.45
N SER A 453 20.72 -5.54 -7.21
CA SER A 453 21.12 -6.74 -6.47
C SER A 453 20.18 -7.01 -5.30
N PRO A 454 19.11 -7.82 -5.46
CA PRO A 454 18.65 -8.63 -4.34
C PRO A 454 19.83 -9.53 -3.97
N GLU A 455 20.34 -9.39 -2.75
CA GLU A 455 21.59 -9.98 -2.22
C GLU A 455 21.76 -11.51 -2.48
N ASN A 456 20.70 -12.20 -2.89
CA ASN A 456 20.68 -13.64 -3.16
C ASN A 456 20.94 -14.06 -4.63
N LEU A 457 20.95 -13.15 -5.62
CA LEU A 457 21.11 -13.52 -7.04
C LEU A 457 22.56 -13.59 -7.51
N ILE A 458 23.45 -12.84 -6.85
CA ILE A 458 24.91 -12.86 -7.08
C ILE A 458 25.52 -14.24 -6.78
N GLY A 459 25.01 -14.93 -5.76
CA GLY A 459 25.43 -16.29 -5.42
C GLY A 459 25.29 -17.26 -6.59
N SER A 460 24.22 -17.14 -7.39
CA SER A 460 23.97 -18.04 -8.52
C SER A 460 24.99 -17.90 -9.66
N LEU A 461 25.40 -16.67 -9.99
CA LEU A 461 26.42 -16.42 -11.01
C LEU A 461 27.82 -16.82 -10.49
N ARG A 462 28.09 -16.56 -9.20
CA ARG A 462 29.34 -16.98 -8.53
C ARG A 462 29.49 -18.50 -8.52
N GLU A 463 28.46 -19.25 -8.12
CA GLU A 463 28.43 -20.71 -8.15
C GLU A 463 28.63 -21.27 -9.55
N ARG A 464 28.03 -20.63 -10.55
CA ARG A 464 28.17 -21.04 -11.95
C ARG A 464 29.61 -20.86 -12.45
N THR A 465 30.25 -19.75 -12.12
CA THR A 465 31.67 -19.52 -12.44
C THR A 465 32.58 -20.54 -11.72
N LEU A 466 32.28 -20.90 -10.47
CA LEU A 466 33.01 -21.96 -9.76
C LEU A 466 32.83 -23.34 -10.41
N LYS A 467 31.64 -23.64 -10.94
CA LYS A 467 31.40 -24.90 -11.67
C LYS A 467 32.26 -24.99 -12.93
N GLU A 468 32.44 -23.88 -13.63
CA GLU A 468 33.27 -23.79 -14.84
C GLU A 468 34.77 -23.91 -14.54
N LEU A 469 35.22 -23.55 -13.33
CA LEU A 469 36.61 -23.76 -12.89
C LEU A 469 37.00 -25.24 -12.93
N ASN A 470 36.09 -26.16 -12.58
CA ASN A 470 36.37 -27.60 -12.65
C ASN A 470 36.58 -28.08 -14.09
N ALA A 471 35.78 -27.57 -15.04
CA ALA A 471 35.98 -27.86 -16.46
C ALA A 471 37.31 -27.28 -16.96
N PHE A 472 37.67 -26.08 -16.51
CA PHE A 472 38.94 -25.43 -16.84
C PHE A 472 40.14 -26.25 -16.34
N ILE A 473 40.10 -26.74 -15.10
CA ILE A 473 41.15 -27.61 -14.55
C ILE A 473 41.31 -28.88 -15.41
N ALA A 474 40.19 -29.50 -15.80
CA ALA A 474 40.20 -30.74 -16.57
C ALA A 474 40.79 -30.56 -17.98
N GLN A 475 40.49 -29.44 -18.65
CA GLN A 475 40.88 -29.21 -20.05
C GLN A 475 42.20 -28.43 -20.20
N ALA A 476 42.42 -27.39 -19.41
CA ALA A 476 43.58 -26.49 -19.53
C ALA A 476 44.75 -26.89 -18.60
N GLY A 477 44.46 -27.67 -17.55
CA GLY A 477 45.46 -28.18 -16.61
C GLY A 477 45.99 -27.15 -15.62
N TYR A 478 46.71 -27.64 -14.61
CA TYR A 478 47.20 -26.84 -13.48
C TYR A 478 48.16 -25.69 -13.82
N PRO A 479 48.99 -25.74 -14.88
CA PRO A 479 49.78 -24.57 -15.29
C PRO A 479 48.92 -23.38 -15.67
N ALA A 480 47.78 -23.59 -16.33
CA ALA A 480 46.85 -22.52 -16.70
C ALA A 480 46.12 -21.98 -15.47
N VAL A 481 45.76 -22.85 -14.52
CA VAL A 481 45.19 -22.47 -13.22
C VAL A 481 46.17 -21.61 -12.41
N ALA A 482 47.47 -21.94 -12.43
CA ALA A 482 48.50 -21.14 -11.78
C ALA A 482 48.63 -19.74 -12.40
N GLN A 483 48.55 -19.62 -13.73
CA GLN A 483 48.55 -18.32 -14.41
C GLN A 483 47.28 -17.51 -14.11
N LEU A 484 46.12 -18.17 -14.07
CA LEU A 484 44.84 -17.55 -13.70
C LEU A 484 44.91 -16.93 -12.29
N LEU A 485 45.41 -17.67 -11.30
CA LEU A 485 45.55 -17.18 -9.93
C LEU A 485 46.50 -15.99 -9.82
N ARG A 486 47.58 -15.96 -10.63
CA ARG A 486 48.50 -14.81 -10.68
C ARG A 486 47.82 -13.58 -11.28
N GLN A 487 47.04 -13.77 -12.36
CA GLN A 487 46.30 -12.69 -13.00
C GLN A 487 45.26 -12.11 -12.04
N ILE A 488 44.51 -12.95 -11.32
CA ILE A 488 43.54 -12.51 -10.31
C ILE A 488 44.21 -11.81 -9.12
N ALA A 489 45.37 -12.29 -8.67
CA ALA A 489 46.11 -11.62 -7.60
C ALA A 489 46.68 -10.26 -8.01
N ALA A 490 46.98 -10.07 -9.31
CA ALA A 490 47.45 -8.81 -9.87
C ALA A 490 46.29 -7.83 -10.14
N ASP A 491 45.10 -8.34 -10.48
CA ASP A 491 43.89 -7.57 -10.75
C ASP A 491 43.08 -7.33 -9.47
N GLN A 492 43.54 -6.37 -8.66
CA GLN A 492 42.89 -5.99 -7.39
C GLN A 492 41.47 -5.41 -7.56
N ALA A 493 41.04 -5.08 -8.79
CA ALA A 493 39.75 -4.45 -9.09
C ALA A 493 38.61 -5.46 -9.35
N ASN A 494 38.93 -6.74 -9.46
CA ASN A 494 37.97 -7.77 -9.88
C ASN A 494 36.89 -8.07 -8.82
N GLY A 495 37.20 -8.06 -7.52
CA GLY A 495 36.22 -8.12 -6.42
C GLY A 495 35.36 -9.40 -6.29
N LEU A 496 35.25 -10.24 -7.32
CA LEU A 496 34.38 -11.43 -7.36
C LEU A 496 34.96 -12.65 -6.64
N PHE A 497 36.25 -12.92 -6.87
CA PHE A 497 37.02 -13.92 -6.14
C PHE A 497 38.41 -13.40 -5.85
N THR A 498 38.88 -13.65 -4.64
CA THR A 498 40.29 -13.56 -4.30
C THR A 498 41.01 -14.86 -4.72
N ALA A 499 42.31 -14.76 -5.00
CA ALA A 499 43.12 -15.96 -5.28
C ALA A 499 43.04 -17.02 -4.15
N PRO A 500 43.05 -16.64 -2.85
CA PRO A 500 42.79 -17.58 -1.75
C PRO A 500 41.41 -18.26 -1.81
N GLU A 501 40.34 -17.57 -2.18
CA GLU A 501 39.00 -18.17 -2.30
C GLU A 501 38.94 -19.22 -3.41
N LEU A 502 39.52 -18.94 -4.59
CA LEU A 502 39.58 -19.92 -5.67
C LEU A 502 40.46 -21.12 -5.31
N GLN A 503 41.56 -20.89 -4.59
CA GLN A 503 42.35 -21.99 -4.04
C GLN A 503 41.55 -22.80 -3.03
N ALA A 504 40.76 -22.16 -2.16
CA ALA A 504 39.94 -22.84 -1.16
C ALA A 504 38.91 -23.78 -1.81
N ALA A 505 38.33 -23.39 -2.95
CA ALA A 505 37.37 -24.17 -3.73
C ALA A 505 37.94 -25.45 -4.36
N LEU A 506 39.27 -25.61 -4.39
CA LEU A 506 39.92 -26.83 -4.90
C LEU A 506 39.90 -27.97 -3.87
N THR A 507 39.72 -29.19 -4.37
CA THR A 507 39.92 -30.44 -3.59
C THR A 507 41.36 -30.55 -3.09
N PRO A 508 41.62 -31.35 -2.02
CA PRO A 508 42.98 -31.59 -1.54
C PRO A 508 43.94 -32.10 -2.63
N GLU A 509 43.44 -32.96 -3.52
CA GLU A 509 44.15 -33.49 -4.67
C GLU A 509 44.54 -32.38 -5.66
N GLN A 510 43.57 -31.54 -6.05
CA GLN A 510 43.80 -30.41 -6.96
C GLN A 510 44.79 -29.40 -6.36
N LYS A 511 44.73 -29.14 -5.05
CA LYS A 511 45.67 -28.25 -4.34
C LYS A 511 47.11 -28.77 -4.46
N ARG A 512 47.32 -30.09 -4.30
CA ARG A 512 48.65 -30.71 -4.44
C ARG A 512 49.20 -30.56 -5.86
N GLU A 513 48.38 -30.81 -6.87
CA GLU A 513 48.82 -30.71 -8.27
C GLU A 513 49.06 -29.26 -8.71
N LEU A 514 48.23 -28.32 -8.26
CA LEU A 514 48.46 -26.89 -8.44
C LEU A 514 49.79 -26.45 -7.83
N PHE A 515 50.11 -26.92 -6.63
CA PHE A 515 51.37 -26.60 -5.95
C PHE A 515 52.60 -27.09 -6.73
N LYS A 516 52.53 -28.29 -7.32
CA LYS A 516 53.58 -28.81 -8.20
C LYS A 516 53.74 -27.94 -9.45
N ALA A 517 52.63 -27.55 -10.09
CA ALA A 517 52.65 -26.70 -11.27
C ALA A 517 53.24 -25.30 -10.99
N MET A 518 52.93 -24.72 -9.83
CA MET A 518 53.49 -23.42 -9.42
C MET A 518 55.01 -23.46 -9.17
N ARG A 519 55.55 -24.59 -8.67
CA ARG A 519 56.99 -24.79 -8.47
C ARG A 519 57.75 -25.12 -9.75
N GLY A 520 57.12 -25.83 -10.69
CA GLY A 520 57.74 -26.27 -11.94
C GLY A 520 58.05 -25.16 -12.96
N GLY A 521 57.50 -23.96 -12.78
CA GLY A 521 57.73 -22.79 -13.63
C GLY A 521 58.91 -21.89 -13.23
N SER A 522 59.66 -22.27 -12.20
CA SER A 522 60.94 -21.65 -11.82
C SER A 522 62.07 -22.51 -12.38
N LYS A 523 62.45 -22.27 -13.63
CA LYS A 523 63.78 -22.61 -14.14
C LYS A 523 64.39 -21.38 -14.78
#